data_AF-A0A2N0SES5-F1
#
_entry.id   AF-A0A2N0SES5-F1
#
_cell.length_a   1.000
_cell.length_b   1.000
_cell.length_c   1.000
_cell.angle_alpha   90.00
_cell.angle_beta   90.00
_cell.angle_gamma   90.00
#
_symmetry.space_group_name_H-M   'P 1'
#
loop_
_entity.id
_entity.type
_entity.pdbx_description
1 polymer ?
#
loop_
_entity_poly.entity_id
_entity_poly.type
_entity_poly.pdbx_seq_one_letter_code
_entity_poly.pdbx_strand_id
1 'polypeptide(L)'
;MRRSLPNVSFDLPSLSDGQDKFFDELFAAEDLQDIRASTPEQRTVKKLVYRINDAINCPNKDVISEYEHTMRNVIPFIDASIRDVPDYVIQYFESTLRATAIRRNSGGDPTERARMGYRVDVLIKFNGLHWSPDLGCGEVSGGLPRCTSAKEWMDTLKLGWELRDVWVLTQDQLNGVDASALVVWGFTVVARTIRIYALTAAGGLFHLILAYEAPIPSSRWDLCNTKIAYCTMLGFLQKLDATKKMLINLNSERTKILCTGVKRKKMSALFCSPPITGSPAKKKK
;
A
#
# COMPACT_ATOMS: atom_id res chain seq x y z
N MET A 1 3.64 -29.04 8.48
CA MET A 1 4.22 -28.58 7.20
C MET A 1 4.85 -27.21 7.41
N ARG A 2 6.17 -27.05 7.19
CA ARG A 2 6.79 -25.73 7.04
C ARG A 2 6.28 -25.16 5.72
N ARG A 3 5.27 -24.30 5.75
CA ARG A 3 4.86 -23.53 4.56
C ARG A 3 6.01 -22.56 4.26
N SER A 4 6.60 -22.66 3.08
CA SER A 4 7.57 -21.68 2.58
C SER A 4 6.92 -20.30 2.50
N LEU A 5 7.72 -19.24 2.64
CA LEU A 5 7.24 -17.89 2.37
C LEU A 5 6.67 -17.83 0.95
N PRO A 6 5.52 -17.15 0.73
CA PRO A 6 5.09 -16.82 -0.62
C PRO A 6 6.21 -16.11 -1.38
N ASN A 7 6.24 -16.26 -2.70
CA ASN A 7 7.19 -15.51 -3.52
C ASN A 7 6.81 -14.03 -3.49
N VAL A 8 7.60 -13.21 -2.80
CA VAL A 8 7.42 -11.76 -2.65
C VAL A 8 8.43 -11.04 -3.54
N SER A 9 8.40 -11.32 -4.85
CA SER A 9 9.23 -10.57 -5.80
C SER A 9 8.62 -9.18 -6.04
N PHE A 10 9.47 -8.20 -6.27
CA PHE A 10 9.07 -6.86 -6.70
C PHE A 10 9.98 -6.40 -7.83
N ASP A 11 9.43 -6.44 -9.03
CA ASP A 11 10.12 -6.06 -10.25
C ASP A 11 9.55 -4.74 -10.73
N LEU A 12 10.42 -3.83 -11.19
CA LEU A 12 9.95 -2.59 -11.78
C LEU A 12 9.28 -2.88 -13.13
N PRO A 13 8.06 -2.36 -13.36
CA PRO A 13 7.43 -2.48 -14.66
C PRO A 13 8.23 -1.70 -15.70
N SER A 14 8.41 -2.30 -16.87
CA SER A 14 8.90 -1.60 -18.06
C SER A 14 7.83 -0.64 -18.57
N LEU A 15 8.23 0.58 -18.88
CA LEU A 15 7.37 1.50 -19.63
C LEU A 15 7.36 1.07 -21.11
N SER A 16 6.34 1.50 -21.84
CA SER A 16 6.36 1.38 -23.30
C SER A 16 7.41 2.32 -23.90
N ASP A 17 7.95 1.98 -25.08
CA ASP A 17 8.92 2.82 -25.79
C ASP A 17 8.43 4.27 -25.97
N GLY A 18 7.12 4.45 -26.22
CA GLY A 18 6.50 5.76 -26.34
C GLY A 18 6.48 6.55 -25.03
N GLN A 19 6.27 5.89 -23.89
CA GLN A 19 6.35 6.53 -22.57
C GLN A 19 7.79 6.84 -22.18
N ASP A 20 8.71 5.92 -22.46
CA ASP A 20 10.14 6.12 -22.20
C ASP A 20 10.68 7.31 -22.95
N LYS A 21 10.42 7.38 -24.26
CA LYS A 21 10.80 8.53 -25.09
C LYS A 21 10.16 9.82 -24.60
N PHE A 22 8.90 9.79 -24.15
CA PHE A 22 8.23 10.98 -23.63
C PHE A 22 8.82 11.48 -22.32
N PHE A 23 9.28 10.59 -21.43
CA PHE A 23 10.06 10.99 -20.25
C PHE A 23 11.37 11.66 -20.64
N ASP A 24 12.09 11.11 -21.63
CA ASP A 24 13.35 11.68 -22.10
C ASP A 24 13.14 13.08 -22.69
N GLU A 25 12.07 13.29 -23.47
CA GLU A 25 11.65 14.61 -23.98
C GLU A 25 11.37 15.60 -22.84
N LEU A 26 10.66 15.17 -21.80
CA LEU A 26 10.36 16.03 -20.63
C LEU A 26 11.62 16.40 -19.84
N PHE A 27 12.56 15.48 -19.67
CA PHE A 27 13.80 15.74 -18.91
C PHE A 27 14.81 16.60 -19.68
N ALA A 28 14.77 16.54 -21.01
CA ALA A 28 15.62 17.38 -21.88
C ALA A 28 15.06 18.80 -22.09
N ALA A 29 13.77 19.03 -21.79
CA ALA A 29 13.11 20.31 -22.03
C ALA A 29 13.63 21.44 -21.13
N GLU A 30 13.77 22.64 -21.70
CA GLU A 30 14.02 23.86 -20.92
C GLU A 30 12.74 24.34 -20.24
N ASP A 31 11.63 24.38 -20.97
CA ASP A 31 10.29 24.61 -20.46
C ASP A 31 9.40 23.39 -20.70
N LEU A 32 8.87 22.81 -19.62
CA LEU A 32 7.96 21.68 -19.68
C LEU A 32 6.66 22.04 -20.41
N GLN A 33 6.25 23.31 -20.49
CA GLN A 33 5.03 23.72 -21.19
C GLN A 33 5.09 23.44 -22.68
N ASP A 34 6.28 23.53 -23.30
CA ASP A 34 6.48 23.34 -24.74
C ASP A 34 6.26 21.89 -25.20
N ILE A 35 6.39 20.92 -24.29
CA ILE A 35 6.24 19.49 -24.61
C ILE A 35 4.77 19.11 -24.77
N ARG A 36 4.31 18.85 -26.00
CA ARG A 36 2.91 18.51 -26.27
C ARG A 36 2.56 17.08 -25.81
N ALA A 37 1.62 16.96 -24.86
CA ALA A 37 1.04 15.69 -24.45
C ALA A 37 -0.22 15.36 -25.28
N SER A 38 -0.15 14.30 -26.08
CA SER A 38 -1.20 13.91 -27.03
C SER A 38 -2.13 12.81 -26.51
N THR A 39 -1.65 11.97 -25.59
CA THR A 39 -2.46 10.89 -24.99
C THR A 39 -2.85 11.20 -23.53
N PRO A 40 -3.87 10.54 -22.96
CA PRO A 40 -4.16 10.60 -21.53
C PRO A 40 -2.93 10.29 -20.65
N GLU A 41 -2.18 9.25 -20.99
CA GLU A 41 -1.00 8.80 -20.24
C GLU A 41 0.11 9.85 -20.28
N GLN A 42 0.37 10.44 -21.46
CA GLN A 42 1.31 11.54 -21.60
C GLN A 42 0.88 12.76 -20.78
N ARG A 43 -0.41 13.07 -20.72
CA ARG A 43 -0.92 14.18 -19.89
C ARG A 43 -0.70 13.90 -18.40
N THR A 44 -0.93 12.67 -17.96
CA THR A 44 -0.67 12.24 -16.58
C THR A 44 0.81 12.34 -16.22
N VAL A 45 1.70 11.80 -17.07
CA VAL A 45 3.16 11.85 -16.88
C VAL A 45 3.68 13.29 -16.92
N LYS A 46 3.24 14.10 -17.89
CA LYS A 46 3.60 15.53 -17.97
C LYS A 46 3.21 16.27 -16.69
N LYS A 47 1.99 16.03 -16.18
CA LYS A 47 1.50 16.64 -14.92
C LYS A 47 2.33 16.20 -13.72
N LEU A 48 2.73 14.93 -13.66
CA LEU A 48 3.64 14.42 -12.63
C LEU A 48 4.98 15.15 -12.66
N VAL A 49 5.67 15.14 -13.81
CA VAL A 49 7.00 15.76 -13.95
C VAL A 49 6.92 17.25 -13.66
N TYR A 50 5.87 17.93 -14.11
CA TYR A 50 5.64 19.35 -13.80
C TYR A 50 5.53 19.62 -12.29
N ARG A 51 4.70 18.85 -11.57
CA ARG A 51 4.55 19.00 -10.11
C ARG A 51 5.83 18.72 -9.35
N ILE A 52 6.59 17.70 -9.78
CA ILE A 52 7.86 17.37 -9.16
C ILE A 52 8.90 18.44 -9.46
N ASN A 53 8.97 18.94 -10.69
CA ASN A 53 9.84 20.04 -11.07
C ASN A 53 9.55 21.30 -10.26
N ASP A 54 8.27 21.64 -10.02
CA ASP A 54 7.89 22.73 -9.11
C ASP A 54 8.39 22.48 -7.68
N ALA A 55 8.20 21.27 -7.16
CA ALA A 55 8.62 20.90 -5.81
C ALA A 55 10.14 21.00 -5.59
N ILE A 56 10.96 20.60 -6.56
CA ILE A 56 12.43 20.65 -6.47
C ILE A 56 13.02 22.05 -6.73
N ASN A 57 12.24 22.98 -7.29
CA ASN A 57 12.66 24.36 -7.49
C ASN A 57 12.11 25.31 -6.42
N CYS A 58 11.32 24.78 -5.48
CA CYS A 58 10.78 25.56 -4.37
C CYS A 58 11.91 26.05 -3.44
N PRO A 59 11.97 27.34 -3.05
CA PRO A 59 13.08 27.88 -2.24
C PRO A 59 13.29 27.16 -0.90
N ASN A 60 12.23 26.66 -0.28
CA ASN A 60 12.25 25.94 1.00
C ASN A 60 12.18 24.42 0.84
N LYS A 61 12.45 23.86 -0.36
CA LYS A 61 12.28 22.42 -0.68
C LYS A 61 12.94 21.42 0.28
N ASP A 62 13.96 21.85 1.02
CA ASP A 62 14.74 21.02 1.94
C ASP A 62 14.31 21.19 3.41
N VAL A 63 13.41 22.14 3.69
CA VAL A 63 12.87 22.43 5.03
C VAL A 63 11.35 22.59 4.93
N ILE A 64 10.65 21.45 4.89
CA ILE A 64 9.19 21.39 4.76
C ILE A 64 8.60 20.40 5.76
N SER A 65 7.35 20.66 6.17
CA SER A 65 6.62 19.76 7.08
C SER A 65 6.33 18.39 6.45
N GLU A 66 6.00 17.38 7.27
CA GLU A 66 5.55 16.06 6.81
C GLU A 66 4.35 16.16 5.86
N TYR A 67 3.40 17.05 6.18
CA TYR A 67 2.23 17.33 5.35
C TYR A 67 2.62 17.90 3.98
N GLU A 68 3.45 18.96 3.97
CA GLU A 68 3.89 19.57 2.72
C GLU A 68 4.76 18.62 1.90
N HIS A 69 5.60 17.83 2.56
CA HIS A 69 6.41 16.80 1.92
C HIS A 69 5.52 15.75 1.22
N THR A 70 4.51 15.25 1.91
CA THR A 70 3.51 14.33 1.37
C THR A 70 2.81 14.92 0.15
N MET A 71 2.30 16.15 0.25
CA MET A 71 1.59 16.83 -0.84
C MET A 71 2.44 17.05 -2.08
N ARG A 72 3.68 17.54 -1.89
CA ARG A 72 4.54 17.95 -3.01
C ARG A 72 5.33 16.80 -3.62
N ASN A 73 5.67 15.78 -2.85
CA ASN A 73 6.66 14.78 -3.25
C ASN A 73 6.14 13.34 -3.25
N VAL A 74 4.96 13.06 -2.67
CA VAL A 74 4.41 11.69 -2.58
C VAL A 74 3.11 11.57 -3.37
N ILE A 75 2.13 12.43 -3.07
CA ILE A 75 0.82 12.44 -3.73
C ILE A 75 0.92 12.54 -5.26
N PRO A 76 1.84 13.30 -5.89
CA PRO A 76 1.94 13.33 -7.34
C PRO A 76 2.17 11.95 -7.96
N PHE A 77 3.00 11.11 -7.33
CA PHE A 77 3.24 9.76 -7.82
C PHE A 77 2.01 8.86 -7.67
N ILE A 78 1.30 8.97 -6.54
CA ILE A 78 0.05 8.22 -6.29
C ILE A 78 -1.04 8.66 -7.27
N ASP A 79 -1.21 9.96 -7.46
CA ASP A 79 -2.14 10.56 -8.42
C ASP A 79 -1.87 10.05 -9.84
N ALA A 80 -0.60 9.95 -10.23
CA ALA A 80 -0.21 9.54 -11.58
C ALA A 80 -0.31 8.02 -11.83
N SER A 81 -0.40 7.21 -10.78
CA SER A 81 -0.35 5.75 -10.88
C SER A 81 -1.62 5.05 -10.41
N ILE A 82 -2.14 5.38 -9.23
CA ILE A 82 -3.18 4.58 -8.55
C ILE A 82 -4.53 5.31 -8.52
N ARG A 83 -4.54 6.65 -8.43
CA ARG A 83 -5.76 7.43 -8.11
C ARG A 83 -6.93 7.20 -9.05
N ASP A 84 -6.65 7.11 -10.34
CA ASP A 84 -7.69 7.01 -11.37
C ASP A 84 -8.07 5.55 -11.67
N VAL A 85 -7.60 4.58 -10.88
CA VAL A 85 -8.00 3.18 -11.01
C VAL A 85 -9.46 3.02 -10.52
N PRO A 86 -10.41 2.59 -11.37
CA PRO A 86 -11.86 2.67 -11.06
C PRO A 86 -12.31 1.94 -9.79
N ASP A 87 -11.65 0.84 -9.44
CA ASP A 87 -12.01 0.00 -8.30
C ASP A 87 -11.46 0.53 -6.96
N TYR A 88 -10.58 1.53 -7.01
CA TYR A 88 -9.83 2.01 -5.86
C TYR A 88 -10.34 3.34 -5.35
N VAL A 89 -10.40 3.43 -4.02
CA VAL A 89 -10.62 4.69 -3.31
C VAL A 89 -9.39 4.99 -2.49
N ILE A 90 -8.77 6.12 -2.79
CA ILE A 90 -7.61 6.62 -2.05
C ILE A 90 -8.08 7.66 -1.05
N GLN A 91 -7.67 7.50 0.20
CA GLN A 91 -7.84 8.49 1.25
C GLN A 91 -6.46 9.00 1.66
N TYR A 92 -6.29 10.31 1.61
CA TYR A 92 -5.06 10.99 2.01
C TYR A 92 -5.26 11.62 3.39
N PHE A 93 -4.20 11.58 4.19
CA PHE A 93 -4.07 12.16 5.53
C PHE A 93 -5.00 11.55 6.58
N GLU A 94 -4.44 11.30 7.77
CA GLU A 94 -5.13 10.94 9.02
C GLU A 94 -6.26 9.89 8.89
N SER A 95 -6.16 8.99 7.92
CA SER A 95 -7.23 8.05 7.60
C SER A 95 -7.20 6.90 8.59
N THR A 96 -8.31 6.65 9.29
CA THR A 96 -8.35 5.59 10.29
C THR A 96 -8.47 4.23 9.62
N LEU A 97 -7.50 3.35 9.88
CA LEU A 97 -7.48 1.99 9.38
C LEU A 97 -8.54 1.14 10.09
N ARG A 98 -9.50 0.64 9.31
CA ARG A 98 -10.66 -0.09 9.84
C ARG A 98 -10.22 -1.40 10.48
N ALA A 99 -9.25 -2.08 9.87
CA ALA A 99 -8.73 -3.34 10.37
C ALA A 99 -8.19 -3.25 11.80
N THR A 100 -7.38 -2.22 12.09
CA THR A 100 -6.87 -1.99 13.44
C THR A 100 -7.97 -1.58 14.41
N ALA A 101 -8.94 -0.74 13.98
CA ALA A 101 -10.07 -0.39 14.83
C ALA A 101 -10.87 -1.64 15.26
N ILE A 102 -11.21 -2.52 14.32
CA ILE A 102 -11.93 -3.76 14.61
C ILE A 102 -11.12 -4.64 15.56
N ARG A 103 -9.83 -4.83 15.28
CA ARG A 103 -8.98 -5.69 16.10
C ARG A 103 -8.81 -5.16 17.53
N ARG A 104 -8.63 -3.85 17.71
CA ARG A 104 -8.48 -3.22 19.04
C ARG A 104 -9.74 -3.27 19.90
N ASN A 105 -10.92 -3.33 19.26
CA ASN A 105 -12.21 -3.45 19.94
C ASN A 105 -12.71 -4.90 20.04
N SER A 106 -12.00 -5.86 19.46
CA SER A 106 -12.39 -7.27 19.49
C SER A 106 -12.44 -7.78 20.93
N GLY A 107 -13.64 -8.19 21.37
CA GLY A 107 -13.87 -8.70 22.73
C GLY A 107 -13.90 -7.63 23.82
N GLY A 108 -13.96 -6.33 23.45
CA GLY A 108 -14.21 -5.23 24.37
C GLY A 108 -15.69 -5.14 24.77
N ASP A 109 -15.96 -4.41 25.86
CA ASP A 109 -17.31 -4.14 26.34
C ASP A 109 -18.04 -3.18 25.38
N PRO A 110 -19.23 -3.55 24.85
CA PRO A 110 -20.02 -2.66 23.99
C PRO A 110 -20.48 -1.35 24.65
N THR A 111 -20.45 -1.27 25.98
CA THR A 111 -20.81 -0.07 26.75
C THR A 111 -19.62 0.88 26.94
N GLU A 112 -18.40 0.41 26.71
CA GLU A 112 -17.19 1.24 26.74
C GLU A 112 -16.95 1.96 25.41
N ARG A 113 -16.27 3.11 25.49
CA ARG A 113 -15.92 3.89 24.29
C ARG A 113 -15.01 3.08 23.37
N ALA A 114 -15.42 2.94 22.11
CA ALA A 114 -14.63 2.28 21.08
C ALA A 114 -13.25 2.94 20.91
N ARG A 115 -12.20 2.12 20.87
CA ARG A 115 -10.82 2.53 20.60
C ARG A 115 -10.65 2.83 19.13
N MET A 116 -10.01 3.96 18.81
CA MET A 116 -9.68 4.28 17.42
C MET A 116 -8.62 3.33 16.85
N GLY A 117 -8.73 3.05 15.55
CA GLY A 117 -7.69 2.38 14.78
C GLY A 117 -6.44 3.26 14.65
N TYR A 118 -5.36 2.70 14.11
CA TYR A 118 -4.23 3.52 13.70
C TYR A 118 -4.62 4.43 12.54
N ARG A 119 -3.98 5.60 12.48
CA ARG A 119 -4.16 6.57 11.41
C ARG A 119 -3.01 6.42 10.43
N VAL A 120 -3.33 6.35 9.14
CA VAL A 120 -2.35 6.28 8.05
C VAL A 120 -2.39 7.54 7.20
N ASP A 121 -1.27 7.86 6.56
CA ASP A 121 -1.17 9.01 5.66
C ASP A 121 -1.79 8.73 4.30
N VAL A 122 -1.73 7.48 3.86
CA VAL A 122 -2.37 7.02 2.62
C VAL A 122 -3.08 5.72 2.89
N LEU A 123 -4.36 5.64 2.53
CA LEU A 123 -5.16 4.41 2.59
C LEU A 123 -5.77 4.13 1.22
N ILE A 124 -5.54 2.92 0.71
CA ILE A 124 -6.08 2.45 -0.56
C ILE A 124 -7.10 1.36 -0.26
N LYS A 125 -8.36 1.60 -0.66
CA LYS A 125 -9.48 0.69 -0.44
C LYS A 125 -9.96 0.10 -1.76
N PHE A 126 -10.42 -1.15 -1.72
CA PHE A 126 -11.12 -1.79 -2.82
C PHE A 126 -12.61 -1.94 -2.48
N ASN A 127 -13.48 -1.28 -3.25
CA ASN A 127 -14.92 -1.25 -2.98
C ASN A 127 -15.74 -2.32 -3.71
N GLY A 128 -15.10 -3.23 -4.45
CA GLY A 128 -15.81 -4.27 -5.20
C GLY A 128 -16.30 -5.46 -4.36
N LEU A 129 -16.03 -5.49 -3.05
CA LEU A 129 -16.55 -6.50 -2.12
C LEU A 129 -17.44 -5.84 -1.06
N HIS A 130 -18.44 -6.58 -0.57
CA HIS A 130 -19.42 -6.10 0.42
C HIS A 130 -18.82 -5.54 1.72
N TRP A 131 -17.57 -5.88 2.03
CA TRP A 131 -16.87 -5.43 3.23
C TRP A 131 -15.80 -4.38 2.97
N SER A 132 -15.62 -3.94 1.71
CA SER A 132 -14.65 -2.90 1.29
C SER A 132 -13.26 -3.08 1.89
N PRO A 133 -12.48 -4.10 1.50
CA PRO A 133 -11.14 -4.34 2.01
C PRO A 133 -10.23 -3.11 1.89
N ASP A 134 -9.47 -2.88 2.97
CA ASP A 134 -8.24 -2.08 2.93
C ASP A 134 -7.20 -2.90 2.15
N LEU A 135 -6.73 -2.39 1.00
CA LEU A 135 -5.87 -3.12 0.05
C LEU A 135 -4.39 -2.80 0.26
N GLY A 136 -4.09 -1.57 0.67
CA GLY A 136 -2.75 -1.15 1.07
C GLY A 136 -2.76 0.19 1.81
N CYS A 137 -1.67 0.50 2.50
CA CYS A 137 -1.49 1.76 3.21
C CYS A 137 -0.07 2.32 3.05
N GLY A 138 0.08 3.61 3.31
CA GLY A 138 1.33 4.35 3.22
C GLY A 138 1.56 5.25 4.42
N GLU A 139 2.82 5.34 4.84
CA GLU A 139 3.30 6.19 5.95
C GLU A 139 4.40 7.12 5.45
N VAL A 140 4.33 8.40 5.80
CA VAL A 140 5.37 9.38 5.49
C VAL A 140 6.09 9.73 6.79
N SER A 141 7.33 9.26 6.93
CA SER A 141 8.11 9.42 8.15
C SER A 141 8.79 10.79 8.18
N GLY A 142 8.03 11.80 8.60
CA GLY A 142 8.52 13.17 8.79
C GLY A 142 8.56 13.99 7.51
N GLY A 143 8.90 15.28 7.70
CA GLY A 143 9.13 16.20 6.61
C GLY A 143 10.55 16.12 6.07
N LEU A 144 11.01 17.24 5.53
CA LEU A 144 12.42 17.46 5.20
C LEU A 144 13.00 18.50 6.14
N PRO A 145 14.24 18.32 6.62
CA PRO A 145 15.15 17.19 6.35
C PRO A 145 14.69 15.88 7.00
N ARG A 146 15.38 14.77 6.67
CA ARG A 146 15.06 13.41 7.16
C ARG A 146 14.78 13.39 8.66
N CYS A 147 13.75 12.65 9.06
CA CYS A 147 13.47 12.40 10.47
C CYS A 147 14.59 11.61 11.17
N THR A 148 14.50 11.48 12.49
CA THR A 148 15.41 10.63 13.26
C THR A 148 15.23 9.15 12.91
N SER A 149 16.29 8.35 13.07
CA SER A 149 16.22 6.90 12.89
C SER A 149 15.19 6.25 13.83
N ALA A 150 14.96 6.83 15.01
CA ALA A 150 13.95 6.37 15.94
C ALA A 150 12.52 6.55 15.37
N LYS A 151 12.20 7.72 14.80
CA LYS A 151 10.89 7.96 14.15
C LYS A 151 10.71 7.03 12.94
N GLU A 152 11.71 6.94 12.08
CA GLU A 152 11.71 6.04 10.93
C GLU A 152 11.42 4.58 11.34
N TRP A 153 12.07 4.10 12.40
CA TRP A 153 11.84 2.75 12.92
C TRP A 153 10.43 2.57 13.50
N MET A 154 9.95 3.53 14.29
CA MET A 154 8.60 3.48 14.87
C MET A 154 7.51 3.47 13.79
N ASP A 155 7.63 4.30 12.77
CA ASP A 155 6.67 4.38 11.67
C ASP A 155 6.71 3.10 10.80
N THR A 156 7.90 2.51 10.60
CA THR A 156 8.03 1.21 9.93
C THR A 156 7.38 0.07 10.73
N LEU A 157 7.55 0.07 12.06
CA LEU A 157 6.91 -0.92 12.94
C LEU A 157 5.38 -0.75 12.96
N LYS A 158 4.91 0.50 12.99
CA LYS A 158 3.50 0.86 12.89
C LYS A 158 2.89 0.32 11.60
N LEU A 159 3.53 0.57 10.45
CA LEU A 159 3.11 -0.01 9.16
C LEU A 159 3.01 -1.53 9.24
N GLY A 160 4.00 -2.20 9.85
CA GLY A 160 3.96 -3.65 10.05
C GLY A 160 2.72 -4.12 10.84
N TRP A 161 2.32 -3.39 11.89
CA TRP A 161 1.11 -3.71 12.63
C TRP A 161 -0.18 -3.44 11.86
N GLU A 162 -0.21 -2.40 11.05
CA GLU A 162 -1.33 -2.05 10.19
C GLU A 162 -1.58 -3.13 9.13
N LEU A 163 -0.53 -3.49 8.38
CA LEU A 163 -0.60 -4.55 7.38
C LEU A 163 -1.00 -5.89 8.02
N ARG A 164 -0.47 -6.19 9.22
CA ARG A 164 -0.86 -7.39 9.99
C ARG A 164 -2.36 -7.38 10.29
N ASP A 165 -2.87 -6.27 10.80
CA ASP A 165 -4.25 -6.17 11.20
C ASP A 165 -5.18 -6.29 9.96
N VAL A 166 -4.80 -5.70 8.82
CA VAL A 166 -5.47 -5.89 7.52
C VAL A 166 -5.47 -7.35 7.10
N TRP A 167 -4.33 -8.03 7.19
CA TRP A 167 -4.23 -9.45 6.87
C TRP A 167 -5.16 -10.30 7.74
N VAL A 168 -5.16 -10.06 9.06
CA VAL A 168 -6.02 -10.79 10.03
C VAL A 168 -7.50 -10.55 9.75
N LEU A 169 -7.92 -9.29 9.57
CA LEU A 169 -9.31 -8.99 9.23
C LEU A 169 -9.73 -9.70 7.94
N THR A 170 -8.85 -9.72 6.94
CA THR A 170 -9.10 -10.38 5.67
C THR A 170 -9.33 -11.89 5.85
N GLN A 171 -8.53 -12.57 6.68
CA GLN A 171 -8.76 -13.98 7.01
C GLN A 171 -10.12 -14.21 7.67
N ASP A 172 -10.52 -13.32 8.60
CA ASP A 172 -11.81 -13.43 9.28
C ASP A 172 -12.99 -13.24 8.31
N GLN A 173 -12.87 -12.31 7.35
CA GLN A 173 -13.87 -12.10 6.30
C GLN A 173 -13.94 -13.29 5.33
N LEU A 174 -12.80 -13.90 5.03
CA LEU A 174 -12.66 -15.05 4.12
C LEU A 174 -12.74 -16.41 4.84
N ASN A 175 -13.25 -16.45 6.07
CA ASN A 175 -13.32 -17.65 6.90
C ASN A 175 -13.94 -18.84 6.15
N GLY A 176 -13.23 -19.97 6.18
CA GLY A 176 -13.59 -21.20 5.45
C GLY A 176 -12.82 -21.42 4.16
N VAL A 177 -11.95 -20.49 3.75
CA VAL A 177 -11.08 -20.64 2.57
C VAL A 177 -9.62 -20.51 2.99
N ASP A 178 -8.70 -21.22 2.34
CA ASP A 178 -7.26 -21.07 2.58
C ASP A 178 -6.74 -19.78 1.94
N ALA A 179 -6.63 -18.73 2.75
CA ALA A 179 -6.06 -17.45 2.35
C ALA A 179 -4.60 -17.28 2.83
N SER A 180 -3.88 -18.36 3.11
CA SER A 180 -2.51 -18.29 3.66
C SER A 180 -1.47 -17.70 2.72
N ALA A 181 -1.70 -17.77 1.41
CA ALA A 181 -0.83 -17.15 0.41
C ALA A 181 -1.07 -15.64 0.24
N LEU A 182 -2.00 -15.05 1.01
CA LEU A 182 -2.30 -13.63 0.94
C LEU A 182 -1.07 -12.80 1.34
N VAL A 183 -0.74 -11.83 0.47
CA VAL A 183 0.25 -10.80 0.72
C VAL A 183 -0.46 -9.45 0.75
N VAL A 184 -0.22 -8.67 1.81
CA VAL A 184 -0.70 -7.29 1.93
C VAL A 184 0.48 -6.35 1.72
N TRP A 185 0.27 -5.30 0.94
CA TRP A 185 1.34 -4.39 0.54
C TRP A 185 1.14 -3.01 1.16
N GLY A 186 2.25 -2.36 1.50
CA GLY A 186 2.27 -0.98 1.94
C GLY A 186 3.56 -0.30 1.55
N PHE A 187 3.70 0.98 1.87
CA PHE A 187 4.95 1.70 1.63
C PHE A 187 5.27 2.67 2.75
N THR A 188 6.54 3.01 2.91
CA THR A 188 6.95 4.20 3.64
C THR A 188 7.66 5.18 2.73
N VAL A 189 7.59 6.46 3.07
CA VAL A 189 8.45 7.49 2.50
C VAL A 189 9.29 8.07 3.62
N VAL A 190 10.61 8.00 3.49
CA VAL A 190 11.55 8.54 4.46
C VAL A 190 12.47 9.49 3.73
N ALA A 191 12.35 10.79 4.05
CA ALA A 191 12.97 11.85 3.26
C ALA A 191 12.67 11.68 1.76
N ARG A 192 13.70 11.48 0.93
CA ARG A 192 13.57 11.36 -0.53
C ARG A 192 13.65 9.90 -0.99
N THR A 193 13.09 8.96 -0.22
CA THR A 193 13.14 7.52 -0.56
C THR A 193 11.78 6.87 -0.33
N ILE A 194 11.24 6.25 -1.37
CA ILE A 194 10.05 5.37 -1.31
C ILE A 194 10.54 3.97 -1.00
N ARG A 195 9.89 3.31 -0.04
CA ARG A 195 10.17 1.92 0.35
C ARG A 195 8.90 1.11 0.26
N ILE A 196 8.89 0.07 -0.56
CA ILE A 196 7.75 -0.82 -0.70
C ILE A 196 7.92 -2.01 0.23
N TYR A 197 6.90 -2.28 1.04
CA TYR A 197 6.84 -3.39 1.97
C TYR A 197 5.74 -4.37 1.60
N ALA A 198 6.03 -5.64 1.87
CA ALA A 198 5.05 -6.71 1.84
C ALA A 198 4.96 -7.36 3.22
N LEU A 199 3.73 -7.71 3.61
CA LEU A 199 3.47 -8.52 4.77
C LEU A 199 2.84 -9.85 4.36
N THR A 200 3.43 -10.93 4.85
CA THR A 200 2.93 -12.30 4.66
C THR A 200 2.97 -13.08 5.98
N ALA A 201 2.18 -14.15 6.07
CA ALA A 201 2.17 -15.05 7.23
C ALA A 201 2.66 -16.44 6.82
N ALA A 202 3.77 -16.89 7.41
CA ALA A 202 4.35 -18.20 7.16
C ALA A 202 4.97 -18.78 8.42
N GLY A 203 4.82 -20.10 8.62
CA GLY A 203 5.38 -20.79 9.78
C GLY A 203 4.80 -20.34 11.14
N GLY A 204 3.60 -19.75 11.15
CA GLY A 204 2.99 -19.20 12.37
C GLY A 204 3.53 -17.82 12.78
N LEU A 205 4.27 -17.14 11.91
CA LEU A 205 4.81 -15.79 12.11
C LEU A 205 4.38 -14.85 10.99
N PHE A 206 4.32 -13.55 11.30
CA PHE A 206 4.22 -12.50 10.31
C PHE A 206 5.62 -12.05 9.89
N HIS A 207 5.80 -11.84 8.58
CA HIS A 207 7.05 -11.41 7.98
C HIS A 207 6.79 -10.09 7.26
N LEU A 208 7.41 -9.01 7.76
CA LEU A 208 7.45 -7.72 7.09
C LEU A 208 8.73 -7.65 6.26
N ILE A 209 8.59 -7.57 4.95
CA ILE A 209 9.69 -7.67 3.99
C ILE A 209 9.80 -6.35 3.25
N LEU A 210 10.96 -5.71 3.33
CA LEU A 210 11.32 -4.61 2.44
C LEU A 210 11.56 -5.19 1.05
N ALA A 211 10.64 -4.94 0.13
CA ALA A 211 10.66 -5.55 -1.20
C ALA A 211 11.41 -4.70 -2.22
N TYR A 212 11.37 -3.37 -2.09
CA TYR A 212 12.03 -2.45 -3.03
C TYR A 212 12.24 -1.07 -2.42
N GLU A 213 13.28 -0.36 -2.87
CA GLU A 213 13.53 1.04 -2.52
C GLU A 213 13.83 1.87 -3.79
N ALA A 214 13.29 3.09 -3.85
CA ALA A 214 13.55 4.04 -4.94
C ALA A 214 13.78 5.46 -4.43
N PRO A 215 14.67 6.24 -5.08
CA PRO A 215 14.82 7.65 -4.79
C PRO A 215 13.66 8.48 -5.36
N ILE A 216 13.27 9.52 -4.62
CA ILE A 216 12.47 10.65 -5.10
C ILE A 216 13.47 11.76 -5.47
N PRO A 217 13.30 12.45 -6.62
CA PRO A 217 14.20 13.53 -6.99
C PRO A 217 14.22 14.65 -5.94
N SER A 218 15.39 15.27 -5.80
CA SER A 218 15.67 16.32 -4.81
C SER A 218 16.12 17.63 -5.45
N SER A 219 16.48 17.60 -6.73
CA SER A 219 17.08 18.68 -7.50
C SER A 219 16.84 18.48 -9.01
N ARG A 220 17.28 19.44 -9.82
CA ARG A 220 17.20 19.32 -11.29
C ARG A 220 18.14 18.24 -11.82
N TRP A 221 19.26 17.99 -11.14
CA TRP A 221 20.29 17.04 -11.57
C TRP A 221 19.85 15.59 -11.47
N ASP A 222 18.92 15.29 -10.56
CA ASP A 222 18.38 13.96 -10.33
C ASP A 222 16.89 13.88 -10.69
N LEU A 223 16.35 14.83 -11.46
CA LEU A 223 14.95 14.86 -11.87
C LEU A 223 14.52 13.58 -12.62
N CYS A 224 15.46 12.91 -13.29
CA CYS A 224 15.24 11.61 -13.93
C CYS A 224 14.78 10.52 -12.95
N ASN A 225 15.08 10.65 -11.65
CA ASN A 225 14.55 9.76 -10.61
C ASN A 225 13.02 9.79 -10.53
N THR A 226 12.36 10.83 -11.07
CA THR A 226 10.90 10.84 -11.27
C THR A 226 10.45 9.58 -12.00
N LYS A 227 11.18 9.15 -13.04
CA LYS A 227 10.85 7.95 -13.83
C LYS A 227 10.90 6.69 -12.98
N ILE A 228 11.96 6.53 -12.19
CA ILE A 228 12.14 5.37 -11.30
C ILE A 228 11.03 5.34 -10.23
N ALA A 229 10.81 6.45 -9.52
CA ALA A 229 9.76 6.56 -8.51
C ALA A 229 8.36 6.31 -9.09
N TYR A 230 8.10 6.79 -10.31
CA TYR A 230 6.86 6.50 -11.03
C TYR A 230 6.71 5.00 -11.32
N CYS A 231 7.74 4.35 -11.87
CA CYS A 231 7.75 2.90 -12.09
C CYS A 231 7.59 2.12 -10.79
N THR A 232 8.18 2.58 -9.68
CA THR A 232 7.98 1.96 -8.36
C THR A 232 6.51 1.99 -7.94
N MET A 233 5.81 3.12 -8.12
CA MET A 233 4.39 3.20 -7.78
C MET A 233 3.50 2.40 -8.76
N LEU A 234 3.89 2.28 -10.03
CA LEU A 234 3.24 1.33 -10.96
C LEU A 234 3.46 -0.12 -10.54
N GLY A 235 4.66 -0.48 -10.08
CA GLY A 235 4.95 -1.82 -9.54
C GLY A 235 4.11 -2.10 -8.29
N PHE A 236 3.97 -1.10 -7.40
CA PHE A 236 3.10 -1.18 -6.24
C PHE A 236 1.63 -1.38 -6.65
N LEU A 237 1.14 -0.66 -7.65
CA LEU A 237 -0.18 -0.87 -8.23
C LEU A 237 -0.37 -2.31 -8.73
N GLN A 238 0.60 -2.89 -9.44
CA GLN A 238 0.51 -4.26 -9.91
C GLN A 238 0.38 -5.26 -8.75
N LYS A 239 1.06 -5.00 -7.62
CA LYS A 239 0.93 -5.82 -6.42
C LYS A 239 -0.44 -5.66 -5.75
N LEU A 240 -0.98 -4.44 -5.70
CA LEU A 240 -2.34 -4.21 -5.24
C LEU A 240 -3.37 -4.94 -6.12
N ASP A 241 -3.22 -4.90 -7.44
CA ASP A 241 -4.08 -5.61 -8.39
C ASP A 241 -3.99 -7.14 -8.23
N ALA A 242 -2.79 -7.67 -7.97
CA ALA A 242 -2.60 -9.09 -7.69
C ALA A 242 -3.34 -9.49 -6.40
N THR A 243 -3.20 -8.69 -5.33
CA THR A 243 -3.94 -8.89 -4.08
C THR A 243 -5.46 -8.78 -4.31
N LYS A 244 -5.94 -7.77 -5.05
CA LYS A 244 -7.35 -7.62 -5.43
C LYS A 244 -7.89 -8.87 -6.12
N LYS A 245 -7.20 -9.36 -7.15
CA LYS A 245 -7.59 -10.58 -7.89
C LYS A 245 -7.67 -11.79 -6.95
N MET A 246 -6.70 -11.95 -6.06
CA MET A 246 -6.72 -13.02 -5.06
C MET A 246 -7.93 -12.92 -4.13
N LEU A 247 -8.25 -11.72 -3.63
CA LEU A 247 -9.41 -11.48 -2.76
C LEU A 247 -10.74 -11.81 -3.44
N ILE A 248 -10.89 -11.43 -4.72
CA ILE A 248 -12.10 -11.73 -5.50
C ILE A 248 -12.26 -13.25 -5.68
N ASN A 249 -11.17 -13.97 -5.99
CA ASN A 249 -11.19 -15.42 -6.15
C ASN A 249 -11.56 -16.12 -4.84
N LEU A 250 -10.90 -15.77 -3.73
CA LEU A 250 -11.17 -16.34 -2.41
C LEU A 250 -12.61 -16.04 -1.95
N ASN A 251 -13.11 -14.83 -2.20
CA ASN A 251 -14.50 -14.48 -1.88
C ASN A 251 -15.50 -15.28 -2.71
N SER A 252 -15.19 -15.54 -3.98
CA SER A 252 -16.01 -16.38 -4.86
C SER A 252 -16.06 -17.82 -4.36
N GLU A 253 -14.92 -18.39 -3.95
CA GLU A 253 -14.84 -19.72 -3.33
C GLU A 253 -15.66 -19.80 -2.04
N ARG A 254 -15.48 -18.82 -1.14
CA ARG A 254 -16.28 -18.70 0.09
C ARG A 254 -17.77 -18.66 -0.21
N THR A 255 -18.17 -17.95 -1.25
CA THR A 255 -19.58 -17.83 -1.65
C THR A 255 -20.15 -19.17 -2.10
N LYS A 256 -19.41 -19.92 -2.93
CA LYS A 256 -19.79 -21.29 -3.34
C LYS A 256 -19.95 -22.23 -2.14
N ILE A 257 -19.04 -22.15 -1.17
CA ILE A 257 -19.12 -22.90 0.09
C ILE A 257 -20.40 -22.56 0.87
N LEU A 258 -20.75 -21.28 0.98
CA LEU A 258 -21.95 -20.84 1.69
C LEU A 258 -23.23 -21.30 0.99
N CYS A 259 -23.27 -21.26 -0.34
CA CYS A 259 -24.42 -21.69 -1.13
C CYS A 259 -24.64 -23.22 -1.09
N THR A 260 -23.59 -24.02 -0.91
CA THR A 260 -23.68 -25.50 -0.90
C THR A 260 -24.10 -26.10 0.44
N GLY A 261 -24.39 -25.27 1.45
CA GLY A 261 -24.94 -25.74 2.73
C GLY A 261 -23.99 -26.59 3.58
N VAL A 262 -22.69 -26.61 3.26
CA VAL A 262 -21.68 -27.34 4.04
C VAL A 262 -21.70 -26.80 5.48
N LYS A 263 -22.15 -27.63 6.44
CA LYS A 263 -22.28 -27.24 7.84
C LYS A 263 -20.94 -26.70 8.38
N ARG A 264 -20.96 -25.45 8.88
CA ARG A 264 -19.84 -24.69 9.50
C ARG A 264 -18.87 -25.52 10.36
N LYS A 265 -19.34 -26.58 11.03
CA LYS A 265 -18.53 -27.44 11.92
C LYS A 265 -17.50 -28.33 11.20
N LYS A 266 -17.68 -28.69 9.93
CA LYS A 266 -16.70 -29.55 9.21
C LYS A 266 -15.52 -28.75 8.64
N MET A 267 -15.69 -27.46 8.34
CA MET A 267 -14.66 -26.66 7.67
C MET A 267 -13.62 -26.05 8.60
N SER A 268 -13.97 -25.74 9.86
CA SER A 268 -13.02 -25.22 10.85
C SER A 268 -11.89 -26.20 11.17
N ALA A 269 -12.09 -27.50 10.93
CA ALA A 269 -11.09 -28.54 11.11
C ALA A 269 -10.18 -28.74 9.88
N LEU A 270 -10.63 -28.32 8.68
CA LEU A 270 -9.92 -28.53 7.41
C LEU A 270 -9.00 -27.37 7.02
N PHE A 271 -9.35 -26.13 7.41
CA PHE A 271 -8.64 -24.91 6.99
C PHE A 271 -8.02 -24.15 8.17
N CYS A 272 -7.70 -24.84 9.25
CA CYS A 272 -7.05 -24.21 10.39
C CYS A 272 -5.60 -23.88 9.99
N SER A 273 -5.36 -22.66 9.51
CA SER A 273 -4.02 -22.09 9.43
C SER A 273 -3.35 -22.29 10.79
N PRO A 274 -2.06 -22.73 10.83
CA PRO A 274 -1.37 -22.94 12.09
C PRO A 274 -1.50 -21.66 12.94
N PRO A 275 -1.82 -21.80 14.25
CA PRO A 275 -2.04 -20.64 15.10
C PRO A 275 -0.80 -19.73 15.03
N ILE A 276 -1.01 -18.49 14.59
CA ILE A 276 0.06 -17.49 14.58
C ILE A 276 0.40 -17.18 16.03
N THR A 277 1.67 -17.32 16.40
CA THR A 277 2.15 -17.06 17.77
C THR A 277 1.77 -15.63 18.19
N GLY A 278 1.13 -15.50 19.35
CA GLY A 278 0.67 -14.20 19.88
C GLY A 278 -0.72 -13.76 19.41
N SER A 279 -1.45 -14.58 18.65
CA SER A 279 -2.87 -14.32 18.38
C SER A 279 -3.68 -14.39 19.68
N PRO A 280 -4.62 -13.45 19.94
CA PRO A 280 -5.52 -13.56 21.08
C PRO A 280 -6.23 -14.92 21.06
N ALA A 281 -6.30 -15.59 22.21
CA ALA A 281 -7.02 -16.86 22.30
C ALA A 281 -8.46 -16.64 21.84
N LYS A 282 -8.92 -17.43 20.85
CA LYS A 282 -10.33 -17.44 20.47
C LYS A 282 -11.13 -17.87 21.70
N LYS A 283 -11.79 -16.93 22.38
CA LYS A 283 -12.74 -17.26 23.44
C LYS A 283 -13.81 -18.16 22.81
N LYS A 284 -13.91 -19.40 23.29
CA LYS A 284 -15.00 -20.29 22.92
C LYS A 284 -16.30 -19.60 23.36
N LYS A 285 -17.19 -19.33 22.41
CA LYS A 285 -18.61 -19.08 22.71
C LYS A 285 -19.27 -20.39 23.06
#